data_AF-A0A8J7ADT6-F1
#
_entry.id   AF-A0A8J7ADT6-F1
#
_cell.length_a   1.000
_cell.length_b   1.000
_cell.length_c   1.000
_cell.angle_alpha   90.00
_cell.angle_beta   90.00
_cell.angle_gamma   90.00
#
_symmetry.space_group_name_H-M   'P 1'
#
loop_
_entity.id
_entity.type
_entity.pdbx_description
1 polymer ?
#
loop_
_entity_poly.entity_id
_entity_poly.type
_entity_poly.pdbx_seq_one_letter_code
_entity_poly.pdbx_strand_id
1 'polypeptide(L)'
;MAIAKARINNNRNAANAKTSAKTNGTSATTKSKVANASPQEEALALLKELRNLIFKEYGVKLQLRDSRVSTKIGHAAREKLGLDIAAQVKKKGGNKKFDWQKWNTKLFTKLFGQPDALKYAPEVVAIFMSMLYDTISTDPEQAIADLVEFNRASLERRNSFQEQEEEELDDLDDELDEDLDEDEEDIEDELDEDLDEDDELDEEDEDE
;
A
#
# COMPACT_ATOMS: atom_id res chain seq x y z
N MET A 1 3.21 30.41 87.89
CA MET A 1 1.81 30.55 88.39
C MET A 1 0.86 30.42 87.21
N ALA A 2 -0.36 29.92 87.41
CA ALA A 2 -1.34 29.73 86.33
C ALA A 2 -2.79 29.85 86.85
N ILE A 3 -3.61 30.67 86.19
CA ILE A 3 -5.07 30.83 86.36
C ILE A 3 -5.64 31.28 84.98
N ALA A 4 -6.90 31.02 84.62
CA ALA A 4 -7.43 29.74 84.10
C ALA A 4 -8.96 29.87 83.76
N LYS A 5 -9.36 29.52 82.52
CA LYS A 5 -10.78 29.36 82.04
C LYS A 5 -11.61 30.68 82.03
N ALA A 6 -12.80 30.83 81.41
CA ALA A 6 -13.76 30.00 80.63
C ALA A 6 -14.58 30.96 79.69
N ARG A 7 -15.52 30.63 78.77
CA ARG A 7 -16.18 29.44 78.15
C ARG A 7 -16.73 29.94 76.78
N ILE A 8 -16.62 29.23 75.65
CA ILE A 8 -17.53 28.21 75.09
C ILE A 8 -19.03 28.58 75.02
N ASN A 9 -19.55 28.80 73.80
CA ASN A 9 -20.89 28.41 73.28
C ASN A 9 -21.06 28.91 71.82
N ASN A 10 -21.81 28.29 70.89
CA ASN A 10 -22.26 26.89 70.73
C ASN A 10 -22.92 26.67 69.34
N ASN A 11 -22.77 25.48 68.71
CA ASN A 11 -23.75 24.76 67.84
C ASN A 11 -24.41 25.48 66.61
N ARG A 12 -24.90 24.81 65.54
CA ARG A 12 -25.04 23.38 65.21
C ARG A 12 -25.18 23.10 63.69
N ASN A 13 -24.72 21.91 63.30
CA ASN A 13 -25.08 21.01 62.19
C ASN A 13 -26.17 21.41 61.16
N ALA A 14 -25.85 21.28 59.86
CA ALA A 14 -26.42 20.29 58.91
C ALA A 14 -25.72 20.47 57.53
N ALA A 15 -25.18 19.51 56.77
CA ALA A 15 -25.37 18.07 56.56
C ALA A 15 -26.05 17.72 55.21
N ASN A 16 -25.20 17.27 54.27
CA ASN A 16 -25.46 16.27 53.20
C ASN A 16 -25.90 16.72 51.78
N ALA A 17 -25.19 16.14 50.79
CA ALA A 17 -25.51 15.96 49.36
C ALA A 17 -25.77 17.22 48.48
N LYS A 18 -25.33 17.29 47.21
CA LYS A 18 -25.15 16.23 46.20
C LYS A 18 -23.97 16.45 45.21
N THR A 19 -23.61 15.35 44.54
CA THR A 19 -22.98 15.26 43.19
C THR A 19 -21.70 16.04 42.92
N SER A 20 -20.57 15.33 43.01
CA SER A 20 -19.30 15.72 42.41
C SER A 20 -19.41 15.75 40.87
N ALA A 21 -19.32 16.93 40.27
CA ALA A 21 -19.08 17.06 38.84
C ALA A 21 -17.63 16.67 38.53
N LYS A 22 -17.37 15.38 38.30
CA LYS A 22 -16.06 14.91 37.82
C LYS A 22 -15.90 15.33 36.35
N THR A 23 -15.47 16.57 36.13
CA THR A 23 -14.96 17.00 34.83
C THR A 23 -13.78 16.11 34.47
N ASN A 24 -14.00 15.23 33.49
CA ASN A 24 -12.95 14.35 32.97
C ASN A 24 -12.04 15.16 32.02
N GLY A 25 -11.48 16.24 32.56
CA GLY A 25 -10.60 17.15 31.86
C GLY A 25 -9.26 16.46 31.62
N THR A 26 -9.18 15.70 30.54
CA THR A 26 -7.93 15.29 29.89
C THR A 26 -7.23 16.53 29.31
N SER A 27 -6.79 17.41 30.21
CA SER A 27 -5.69 18.34 29.96
C SER A 27 -4.45 17.50 29.73
N ALA A 28 -4.31 17.03 28.48
CA ALA A 28 -3.12 16.36 27.98
C ALA A 28 -1.96 17.34 28.11
N THR A 29 -1.32 17.30 29.27
CA THR A 29 -0.17 18.14 29.57
C THR A 29 0.90 17.77 28.58
N THR A 30 1.14 18.64 27.61
CA THR A 30 2.14 18.49 26.56
C THR A 30 3.54 18.64 27.16
N LYS A 31 3.93 17.60 27.92
CA LYS A 31 5.29 17.41 28.40
C LYS A 31 6.18 17.25 27.16
N SER A 32 6.84 18.34 26.77
CA SER A 32 7.94 18.33 25.80
C SER A 32 8.86 17.15 26.14
N LYS A 33 9.07 16.29 25.16
CA LYS A 33 9.49 14.91 25.37
C LYS A 33 11.01 14.82 25.26
N VAL A 34 11.67 14.97 26.41
CA VAL A 34 13.14 15.03 26.57
C VAL A 34 13.71 16.38 26.09
N ALA A 35 13.83 17.33 27.03
CA ALA A 35 14.24 18.73 26.79
C ALA A 35 15.72 18.93 26.35
N ASN A 36 16.38 17.90 25.81
CA ASN A 36 17.77 17.91 25.32
C ASN A 36 17.97 17.04 24.05
N ALA A 37 16.90 16.52 23.43
CA ALA A 37 17.02 15.77 22.19
C ALA A 37 17.19 16.72 20.98
N SER A 38 17.87 16.26 19.93
CA SER A 38 17.82 16.94 18.63
C SER A 38 16.46 16.72 17.94
N PRO A 39 16.00 17.63 17.06
CA PRO A 39 14.76 17.43 16.30
C PRO A 39 14.74 16.14 15.48
N GLN A 40 15.91 15.67 15.04
CA GLN A 40 16.09 14.40 14.34
C GLN A 40 15.82 13.19 15.26
N GLU A 41 16.29 13.22 16.51
CA GLU A 41 16.02 12.16 17.49
C GLU A 41 14.55 12.15 17.93
N GLU A 42 13.94 13.33 18.12
CA GLU A 42 12.49 13.44 18.38
C GLU A 42 11.66 12.86 17.23
N ALA A 43 12.02 13.19 15.98
CA ALA A 43 11.35 12.66 14.79
C ALA A 43 11.52 11.13 14.64
N LEU A 44 12.70 10.59 14.96
CA LEU A 44 12.95 9.14 14.96
C LEU A 44 12.14 8.41 16.05
N ALA A 45 12.00 9.01 17.23
CA ALA A 45 11.15 8.48 18.30
C ALA A 45 9.67 8.49 17.89
N LEU A 46 9.19 9.60 17.32
CA LEU A 46 7.81 9.73 16.82
C LEU A 46 7.52 8.74 15.70
N LEU A 47 8.45 8.52 14.76
CA LEU A 47 8.32 7.53 13.69
C LEU A 47 8.24 6.09 14.24
N LYS A 48 8.99 5.78 15.32
CA LYS A 48 8.89 4.48 16.00
C LYS A 48 7.54 4.30 16.69
N GLU A 49 7.01 5.35 17.30
CA GLU A 49 5.69 5.34 17.93
C GLU A 49 4.55 5.19 16.91
N LEU A 50 4.62 5.91 15.78
CA LEU A 50 3.70 5.74 14.65
C LEU A 50 3.69 4.30 14.12
N ARG A 51 4.86 3.69 13.87
CA ARG A 51 4.96 2.29 13.43
C ARG A 51 4.33 1.32 14.43
N ASN A 52 4.60 1.52 15.72
CA ASN A 52 4.07 0.66 16.78
C ASN A 52 2.56 0.83 16.97
N LEU A 53 2.01 2.02 16.71
CA LEU A 53 0.56 2.27 16.74
C LEU A 53 -0.13 1.59 15.55
N ILE A 54 0.33 1.86 14.32
CA ILE A 54 -0.28 1.28 13.10
C ILE A 54 -0.20 -0.26 13.10
N PHE A 55 0.88 -0.85 13.62
CA PHE A 55 0.96 -2.30 13.79
C PHE A 55 -0.01 -2.86 14.84
N LYS A 56 -0.40 -2.09 15.87
CA LYS A 56 -1.38 -2.51 16.88
C LYS A 56 -2.81 -2.38 16.40
N GLU A 57 -3.16 -1.25 15.79
CA GLU A 57 -4.54 -0.97 15.36
C GLU A 57 -4.92 -1.76 14.09
N TYR A 58 -3.97 -1.97 13.17
CA TYR A 58 -4.23 -2.56 11.84
C TYR A 58 -3.41 -3.81 11.51
N GLY A 59 -2.48 -4.25 12.38
CA GLY A 59 -1.55 -5.35 12.07
C GLY A 59 -0.47 -5.02 11.02
N VAL A 60 -0.51 -3.83 10.41
CA VAL A 60 0.34 -3.45 9.28
C VAL A 60 1.74 -3.01 9.74
N LYS A 61 2.78 -3.65 9.20
CA LYS A 61 4.18 -3.26 9.39
C LYS A 61 4.59 -2.20 8.36
N LEU A 62 4.45 -0.92 8.70
CA LEU A 62 4.90 0.18 7.84
C LEU A 62 6.40 0.09 7.52
N GLN A 63 6.71 -0.10 6.24
CA GLN A 63 8.07 -0.26 5.69
C GLN A 63 9.05 0.87 6.06
N LEU A 64 10.35 0.60 5.92
CA LEU A 64 11.42 1.60 6.04
C LEU A 64 11.40 2.58 4.85
N ARG A 65 11.95 3.80 5.02
CA ARG A 65 12.00 4.79 3.92
C ARG A 65 12.73 4.19 2.72
N ASP A 66 13.88 3.59 2.98
CA ASP A 66 14.84 3.13 1.97
C ASP A 66 14.31 1.87 1.27
N SER A 67 13.60 1.01 2.01
CA SER A 67 12.80 -0.09 1.45
C SER A 67 11.69 0.43 0.53
N ARG A 68 10.90 1.42 0.93
CA ARG A 68 9.86 2.02 0.05
C ARG A 68 10.46 2.64 -1.20
N VAL A 69 11.59 3.33 -1.08
CA VAL A 69 12.33 3.93 -2.21
C VAL A 69 12.84 2.85 -3.15
N SER A 70 13.45 1.78 -2.63
CA SER A 70 13.87 0.60 -3.40
C SER A 70 12.70 -0.02 -4.18
N THR A 71 11.56 -0.27 -3.51
CA THR A 71 10.35 -0.83 -4.17
C THR A 71 9.85 0.08 -5.30
N LYS A 72 9.76 1.40 -5.07
CA LYS A 72 9.37 2.37 -6.11
C LYS A 72 10.31 2.35 -7.31
N ILE A 73 11.62 2.35 -7.08
CA ILE A 73 12.64 2.32 -8.14
C ILE A 73 12.59 1.01 -8.92
N GLY A 74 12.40 -0.13 -8.26
CA GLY A 74 12.25 -1.42 -8.92
C GLY A 74 11.02 -1.47 -9.83
N HIS A 75 9.88 -0.94 -9.38
CA HIS A 75 8.68 -0.83 -10.24
C HIS A 75 8.88 0.17 -11.39
N ALA A 76 9.46 1.35 -11.13
CA ALA A 76 9.77 2.36 -12.16
C ALA A 76 10.69 1.80 -13.25
N ALA A 77 11.78 1.13 -12.87
CA ALA A 77 12.73 0.52 -13.79
C ALA A 77 12.05 -0.59 -14.61
N ARG A 78 11.29 -1.49 -13.97
CA ARG A 78 10.56 -2.57 -14.67
C ARG A 78 9.59 -2.01 -15.71
N GLU A 79 8.86 -0.96 -15.38
CA GLU A 79 7.84 -0.40 -16.27
C GLU A 79 8.46 0.47 -17.38
N LYS A 80 9.39 1.38 -17.06
CA LYS A 80 10.06 2.26 -18.05
C LYS A 80 10.80 1.45 -19.12
N LEU A 81 11.60 0.45 -18.69
CA LEU A 81 12.26 -0.48 -19.61
C LEU A 81 11.26 -1.31 -20.40
N GLY A 82 10.21 -1.84 -19.75
CA GLY A 82 9.19 -2.65 -20.40
C GLY A 82 8.43 -1.90 -21.49
N LEU A 83 8.01 -0.65 -21.22
CA LEU A 83 7.30 0.21 -22.17
C LEU A 83 8.17 0.55 -23.39
N ASP A 84 9.44 0.87 -23.17
CA ASP A 84 10.39 1.17 -24.25
C ASP A 84 10.66 -0.07 -25.12
N ILE A 85 10.98 -1.22 -24.51
CA ILE A 85 11.17 -2.48 -25.25
C ILE A 85 9.88 -2.87 -25.99
N ALA A 86 8.70 -2.69 -25.40
CA ALA A 86 7.42 -2.94 -26.07
C ALA A 86 7.21 -2.03 -27.30
N ALA A 87 7.55 -0.74 -27.17
CA ALA A 87 7.52 0.21 -28.28
C ALA A 87 8.53 -0.14 -29.39
N GLN A 88 9.73 -0.60 -29.05
CA GLN A 88 10.74 -1.07 -30.00
C GLN A 88 10.31 -2.36 -30.71
N VAL A 89 9.72 -3.32 -29.99
CA VAL A 89 9.14 -4.54 -30.57
C VAL A 89 8.01 -4.20 -31.55
N LYS A 90 7.09 -3.29 -31.18
CA LYS A 90 6.03 -2.79 -32.07
C LYS A 90 6.59 -2.10 -33.33
N LYS A 91 7.63 -1.28 -33.18
CA LYS A 91 8.30 -0.59 -34.30
C LYS A 91 9.03 -1.55 -35.26
N LYS A 92 9.49 -2.72 -34.79
CA LYS A 92 10.30 -3.65 -35.61
C LYS A 92 9.51 -4.31 -36.75
N GLY A 93 8.18 -4.36 -36.66
CA GLY A 93 7.31 -4.89 -37.70
C GLY A 93 7.26 -6.42 -37.73
N GLY A 94 6.17 -7.00 -37.22
CA GLY A 94 5.90 -8.44 -37.30
C GLY A 94 4.93 -8.91 -36.21
N ASN A 95 4.42 -10.14 -36.33
CA ASN A 95 3.33 -10.65 -35.50
C ASN A 95 3.71 -10.91 -34.02
N LYS A 96 4.97 -10.70 -33.61
CA LYS A 96 5.41 -10.86 -32.23
C LYS A 96 5.04 -9.63 -31.39
N LYS A 97 3.95 -9.73 -30.64
CA LYS A 97 3.62 -8.83 -29.53
C LYS A 97 4.71 -8.89 -28.44
N PHE A 98 4.80 -7.85 -27.62
CA PHE A 98 5.66 -7.87 -26.43
C PHE A 98 5.00 -8.68 -25.30
N ASP A 99 5.78 -9.55 -24.66
CA ASP A 99 5.33 -10.48 -23.64
C ASP A 99 5.61 -9.88 -22.24
N TRP A 100 4.60 -9.20 -21.70
CA TRP A 100 4.64 -8.55 -20.40
C TRP A 100 4.83 -9.52 -19.24
N GLN A 101 4.26 -10.73 -19.32
CA GLN A 101 4.37 -11.72 -18.26
C GLN A 101 5.83 -12.20 -18.16
N LYS A 102 6.42 -12.64 -19.27
CA LYS A 102 7.84 -13.06 -19.35
C LYS A 102 8.82 -11.93 -19.05
N TRP A 103 8.49 -10.69 -19.42
CA TRP A 103 9.25 -9.52 -18.99
C TRP A 103 9.24 -9.40 -17.46
N ASN A 104 8.04 -9.35 -16.86
CA ASN A 104 7.85 -9.11 -15.43
C ASN A 104 8.34 -10.25 -14.53
N THR A 105 8.20 -11.52 -14.94
CA THR A 105 8.51 -12.69 -14.10
C THR A 105 9.87 -13.33 -14.37
N LYS A 106 10.42 -13.22 -15.59
CA LYS A 106 11.61 -13.97 -16.03
C LYS A 106 12.78 -13.11 -16.50
N LEU A 107 12.54 -12.02 -17.24
CA LEU A 107 13.62 -11.19 -17.79
C LEU A 107 14.08 -10.11 -16.79
N PHE A 108 13.15 -9.32 -16.27
CA PHE A 108 13.47 -8.30 -15.26
C PHE A 108 14.05 -8.94 -13.99
N THR A 109 13.41 -10.00 -13.50
CA THR A 109 13.83 -10.73 -12.28
C THR A 109 15.23 -11.36 -12.41
N LYS A 110 15.58 -11.90 -13.58
CA LYS A 110 16.92 -12.43 -13.86
C LYS A 110 17.98 -11.34 -13.75
N LEU A 111 17.72 -10.15 -14.29
CA LEU A 111 18.64 -9.01 -14.28
C LEU A 111 18.70 -8.31 -12.91
N PHE A 112 17.58 -7.79 -12.43
CA PHE A 112 17.50 -6.83 -11.32
C PHE A 112 17.00 -7.40 -9.99
N GLY A 113 16.42 -8.60 -9.98
CA GLY A 113 15.70 -9.14 -8.81
C GLY A 113 14.21 -8.79 -8.86
N GLN A 114 13.49 -9.02 -7.76
CA GLN A 114 12.09 -8.61 -7.70
C GLN A 114 12.01 -7.08 -7.53
N PRO A 115 10.94 -6.41 -8.00
CA PRO A 115 10.81 -4.94 -7.86
C PRO A 115 10.90 -4.44 -6.41
N ASP A 116 10.40 -5.24 -5.47
CA ASP A 116 10.42 -5.00 -4.02
C ASP A 116 11.68 -5.54 -3.32
N ALA A 117 12.40 -6.47 -3.97
CA ALA A 117 13.64 -7.08 -3.48
C ALA A 117 14.72 -7.10 -4.60
N LEU A 118 15.31 -5.92 -4.84
CA LEU A 118 16.34 -5.70 -5.85
C LEU A 118 17.68 -6.36 -5.46
N LYS A 119 18.40 -6.86 -6.48
CA LYS A 119 19.76 -7.43 -6.38
C LYS A 119 20.86 -6.37 -6.23
N TYR A 120 20.57 -5.13 -6.60
CA TYR A 120 21.49 -4.00 -6.58
C TYR A 120 20.92 -2.88 -5.71
N ALA A 121 21.81 -2.03 -5.18
CA ALA A 121 21.40 -0.86 -4.42
C ALA A 121 20.54 0.09 -5.29
N PRO A 122 19.53 0.79 -4.73
CA PRO A 122 18.64 1.65 -5.51
C PRO A 122 19.36 2.72 -6.32
N GLU A 123 20.47 3.24 -5.80
CA GLU A 123 21.36 4.23 -6.44
C GLU A 123 21.97 3.66 -7.73
N VAL A 124 22.42 2.39 -7.70
CA VAL A 124 23.03 1.72 -8.85
C VAL A 124 22.00 1.48 -9.95
N VAL A 125 20.76 1.14 -9.58
CA VAL A 125 19.65 1.01 -10.55
C VAL A 125 19.27 2.38 -11.11
N ALA A 126 19.26 3.43 -10.29
CA ALA A 126 18.95 4.79 -10.74
C ALA A 126 20.00 5.34 -11.72
N ILE A 127 21.29 5.17 -11.42
CA ILE A 127 22.38 5.54 -12.32
C ILE A 127 22.30 4.73 -13.63
N PHE A 128 22.09 3.41 -13.56
CA PHE A 128 21.89 2.58 -14.75
C PHE A 128 20.74 3.09 -15.64
N MET A 129 19.63 3.51 -15.05
CA MET A 129 18.50 4.07 -15.79
C MET A 129 18.83 5.41 -16.46
N SER A 130 19.60 6.29 -15.81
CA SER A 130 20.07 7.56 -16.41
C SER A 130 21.09 7.38 -17.54
N MET A 131 21.84 6.27 -17.55
CA MET A 131 22.70 5.90 -18.68
C MET A 131 21.91 5.43 -19.91
N LEU A 132 20.61 5.16 -19.78
CA LEU A 132 19.71 4.76 -20.88
C LEU A 132 18.71 5.86 -21.26
N TYR A 133 18.30 6.70 -20.31
CA TYR A 133 17.23 7.69 -20.49
C TYR A 133 17.69 9.09 -20.06
N ASP A 134 17.75 9.99 -21.05
CA ASP A 134 17.98 11.43 -20.88
C ASP A 134 16.93 12.13 -19.99
N THR A 135 15.73 11.55 -19.86
CA THR A 135 14.68 11.99 -18.93
C THR A 135 14.95 11.65 -17.46
N ILE A 136 16.16 11.21 -17.09
CA ILE A 136 16.55 10.85 -15.73
C ILE A 136 17.93 11.46 -15.48
N SER A 137 18.09 12.17 -14.37
CA SER A 137 19.35 12.82 -14.00
C SER A 137 20.50 11.82 -13.84
N THR A 138 21.73 12.25 -14.15
CA THR A 138 22.95 11.47 -13.85
C THR A 138 23.47 11.67 -12.42
N ASP A 139 22.89 12.62 -11.66
CA ASP A 139 23.09 12.71 -10.22
C ASP A 139 22.29 11.61 -9.49
N PRO A 140 22.89 10.83 -8.55
CA PRO A 140 22.21 9.69 -7.95
C PRO A 140 20.97 10.02 -7.11
N GLU A 141 20.97 11.16 -6.39
CA GLU A 141 19.82 11.53 -5.55
C GLU A 141 18.66 12.04 -6.41
N GLN A 142 18.96 12.82 -7.45
CA GLN A 142 17.94 13.26 -8.40
C GLN A 142 17.42 12.11 -9.27
N ALA A 143 18.28 11.18 -9.70
CA ALA A 143 17.87 9.98 -10.45
C ALA A 143 16.85 9.12 -9.66
N ILE A 144 17.06 9.02 -8.35
CA ILE A 144 16.13 8.38 -7.40
C ILE A 144 14.80 9.14 -7.35
N ALA A 145 14.82 10.47 -7.29
CA ALA A 145 13.61 11.30 -7.30
C ALA A 145 12.82 11.17 -8.62
N ASP A 146 13.51 11.23 -9.76
CA ASP A 146 12.92 11.11 -11.11
C ASP A 146 12.20 9.76 -11.29
N LEU A 147 12.81 8.66 -10.81
CA LEU A 147 12.20 7.33 -10.85
C LEU A 147 11.05 7.17 -9.84
N VAL A 148 11.15 7.78 -8.65
CA VAL A 148 10.07 7.78 -7.64
C VAL A 148 8.84 8.55 -8.15
N GLU A 149 9.06 9.63 -8.91
CA GLU A 149 8.01 10.42 -9.56
C GLU A 149 7.44 9.70 -10.79
N PHE A 150 8.28 9.07 -11.63
CA PHE A 150 7.81 8.22 -12.72
C PHE A 150 6.91 7.07 -12.19
N ASN A 151 7.28 6.42 -11.08
CA ASN A 151 6.41 5.43 -10.43
C ASN A 151 5.10 6.03 -9.91
N ARG A 152 5.11 7.27 -9.41
CA ARG A 152 3.87 7.96 -8.99
C ARG A 152 2.93 8.16 -10.18
N ALA A 153 3.41 8.75 -11.28
CA ALA A 153 2.62 8.99 -12.49
C ALA A 153 2.20 7.69 -13.21
N SER A 154 2.96 6.60 -13.04
CA SER A 154 2.59 5.23 -13.49
C SER A 154 1.39 4.69 -12.71
N LEU A 155 1.44 4.78 -11.36
CA LEU A 155 0.37 4.33 -10.49
C LEU A 155 -0.89 5.17 -10.69
N GLU A 156 -0.77 6.50 -10.74
CA GLU A 156 -1.91 7.41 -10.97
C GLU A 156 -2.62 7.09 -12.30
N ARG A 157 -1.87 6.86 -13.40
CA ARG A 157 -2.47 6.45 -14.69
C ARG A 157 -3.14 5.07 -14.63
N ARG A 158 -2.56 4.12 -13.89
CA ARG A 158 -3.12 2.77 -13.77
C ARG A 158 -4.41 2.79 -12.96
N ASN A 159 -4.40 3.48 -11.82
CA ASN A 159 -5.56 3.66 -10.97
C ASN A 159 -6.68 4.37 -11.73
N SER A 160 -6.40 5.44 -12.48
CA SER A 160 -7.45 6.13 -13.26
C SER A 160 -8.10 5.29 -14.36
N PHE A 161 -7.47 4.19 -14.80
CA PHE A 161 -8.14 3.23 -15.70
C PHE A 161 -8.98 2.21 -14.95
N GLN A 162 -8.61 1.87 -13.70
CA GLN A 162 -9.43 1.00 -12.85
C GLN A 162 -10.64 1.76 -12.30
N GLU A 163 -10.47 3.04 -11.94
CA GLU A 163 -11.57 3.94 -11.56
C GLU A 163 -12.57 4.10 -12.72
N GLN A 164 -12.09 4.13 -13.98
CA GLN A 164 -12.96 4.13 -15.18
C GLN A 164 -13.61 2.78 -15.46
N GLU A 165 -12.91 1.66 -15.24
CA GLU A 165 -13.45 0.29 -15.38
C GLU A 165 -14.46 -0.05 -14.27
N GLU A 166 -14.33 0.58 -13.09
CA GLU A 166 -15.30 0.51 -11.98
C GLU A 166 -16.50 1.45 -12.24
N GLU A 167 -16.29 2.68 -12.74
CA GLU A 167 -17.40 3.59 -13.16
C GLU A 167 -18.22 3.01 -14.34
N GLU A 168 -17.58 2.41 -15.36
CA GLU A 168 -18.26 1.74 -16.49
C GLU A 168 -19.00 0.44 -16.08
N LEU A 169 -18.81 -0.06 -14.85
CA LEU A 169 -19.55 -1.20 -14.29
C LEU A 169 -20.67 -0.76 -13.32
N ASP A 170 -20.48 0.33 -12.57
CA ASP A 170 -21.52 0.94 -11.73
C ASP A 170 -22.69 1.45 -12.60
N ASP A 171 -22.37 2.09 -13.74
CA ASP A 171 -23.34 2.50 -14.79
C ASP A 171 -24.08 1.31 -15.46
N LEU A 172 -23.65 0.05 -15.25
CA LEU A 172 -24.29 -1.16 -15.79
C LEU A 172 -25.11 -1.96 -14.76
N ASP A 173 -24.81 -1.86 -13.47
CA ASP A 173 -25.61 -2.48 -12.40
C ASP A 173 -26.94 -1.71 -12.18
N ASP A 174 -26.95 -0.39 -12.44
CA ASP A 174 -28.14 0.48 -12.42
C ASP A 174 -29.06 0.32 -13.66
N GLU A 175 -28.64 -0.37 -14.73
CA GLU A 175 -29.43 -0.62 -15.97
C GLU A 175 -30.05 -2.04 -16.01
N LEU A 176 -30.02 -2.79 -14.89
CA LEU A 176 -30.42 -4.21 -14.81
C LEU A 176 -31.64 -4.50 -13.90
N ASP A 177 -32.45 -3.48 -13.59
CA ASP A 177 -33.62 -3.58 -12.67
C ASP A 177 -34.96 -3.10 -13.31
N GLU A 178 -35.06 -3.04 -14.64
CA GLU A 178 -36.34 -2.90 -15.38
C GLU A 178 -36.55 -4.08 -16.38
N ASP A 179 -37.79 -4.59 -16.43
CA ASP A 179 -38.32 -5.62 -17.34
C ASP A 179 -37.73 -7.06 -17.31
N LEU A 180 -37.69 -7.68 -16.12
CA LEU A 180 -37.91 -9.14 -15.99
C LEU A 180 -39.42 -9.45 -15.94
N ASP A 181 -40.10 -9.33 -17.09
CA ASP A 181 -41.52 -9.70 -17.24
C ASP A 181 -41.68 -11.24 -17.32
N GLU A 182 -42.70 -11.79 -16.65
CA GLU A 182 -42.94 -13.24 -16.56
C GLU A 182 -43.62 -13.81 -17.84
N ASP A 183 -42.82 -14.24 -18.83
CA ASP A 183 -43.27 -15.18 -19.89
C ASP A 183 -42.52 -16.53 -19.75
N GLU A 184 -43.17 -17.47 -19.05
CA GLU A 184 -42.67 -18.82 -18.72
C GLU A 184 -42.80 -19.78 -19.93
N GLU A 185 -42.10 -19.50 -21.04
CA GLU A 185 -42.00 -20.45 -22.16
C GLU A 185 -41.02 -21.59 -21.85
N ASP A 186 -41.63 -22.70 -21.44
CA ASP A 186 -41.07 -24.05 -21.26
C ASP A 186 -40.08 -24.48 -22.36
N ILE A 187 -38.82 -24.69 -21.96
CA ILE A 187 -37.80 -25.40 -22.74
C ILE A 187 -37.23 -26.55 -21.89
N GLU A 188 -38.08 -27.54 -21.59
CA GLU A 188 -37.60 -28.92 -21.51
C GLU A 188 -37.06 -29.36 -22.89
N ASP A 189 -35.73 -29.33 -23.08
CA ASP A 189 -35.07 -30.19 -24.08
C ASP A 189 -33.64 -30.56 -23.65
N GLU A 190 -33.21 -31.77 -24.03
CA GLU A 190 -32.13 -32.52 -23.39
C GLU A 190 -30.71 -31.93 -23.54
N LEU A 191 -29.96 -31.90 -22.43
CA LEU A 191 -28.48 -31.98 -22.41
C LEU A 191 -28.01 -32.95 -21.30
N ASP A 192 -28.31 -34.23 -21.51
CA ASP A 192 -27.67 -35.36 -20.83
C ASP A 192 -26.74 -36.04 -21.84
N GLU A 193 -25.44 -35.75 -21.81
CA GLU A 193 -24.42 -36.59 -22.44
C GLU A 193 -23.05 -36.37 -21.74
N ASP A 194 -22.41 -37.48 -21.38
CA ASP A 194 -21.27 -37.54 -20.46
C ASP A 194 -20.01 -36.80 -20.95
N LEU A 195 -19.23 -36.28 -20.00
CA LEU A 195 -17.80 -35.96 -20.18
C LEU A 195 -16.93 -36.65 -19.11
N ASP A 196 -17.20 -37.94 -18.91
CA ASP A 196 -16.19 -38.90 -18.46
C ASP A 196 -15.26 -39.21 -19.65
N GLU A 197 -14.23 -38.40 -19.87
CA GLU A 197 -13.05 -38.83 -20.64
C GLU A 197 -11.79 -38.64 -19.79
N ASP A 198 -11.48 -39.73 -19.07
CA ASP A 198 -10.28 -39.97 -18.28
C ASP A 198 -9.05 -40.14 -19.23
N ASP A 199 -7.97 -39.41 -18.96
CA ASP A 199 -6.70 -39.53 -19.71
C ASP A 199 -5.51 -39.56 -18.72
N GLU A 200 -5.39 -40.68 -18.00
CA GLU A 200 -4.17 -41.07 -17.29
C GLU A 200 -3.01 -41.22 -18.29
N LEU A 201 -2.22 -40.16 -18.49
CA LEU A 201 -0.90 -40.24 -19.11
C LEU A 201 0.20 -39.86 -18.12
N ASP A 202 0.48 -40.81 -17.24
CA ASP A 202 1.74 -40.93 -16.50
C ASP A 202 2.79 -41.61 -17.40
N GLU A 203 3.84 -40.89 -17.79
CA GLU A 203 5.08 -41.46 -18.32
C GLU A 203 6.28 -40.87 -17.57
N GLU A 204 6.70 -41.57 -16.51
CA GLU A 204 8.08 -41.49 -16.01
C GLU A 204 9.05 -42.08 -17.06
N ASP A 205 10.11 -41.33 -17.39
CA ASP A 205 11.44 -41.85 -17.83
C ASP A 205 12.42 -40.66 -17.74
N GLU A 206 13.36 -40.64 -16.80
CA GLU A 206 14.69 -41.31 -16.78
C GLU A 206 15.82 -40.51 -17.47
N ASP A 207 16.77 -40.07 -16.63
CA ASP A 207 18.22 -39.82 -16.83
C ASP A 207 18.79 -39.08 -18.09
N GLU A 208 19.27 -37.84 -17.88
CA GLU A 208 20.62 -37.38 -18.31
C GLU A 208 21.23 -36.29 -17.38
#